data_AF-A0A139P618-F1
#
_entry.id   AF-A0A139P618-F1
#
_cell.length_a   1.000
_cell.length_b   1.000
_cell.length_c   1.000
_cell.angle_alpha   90.00
_cell.angle_beta   90.00
_cell.angle_gamma   90.00
#
_symmetry.space_group_name_H-M   'P 1'
#
loop_
_entity.id
_entity.type
_entity.pdbx_description
1 polymer ?
#
loop_
_entity_poly.entity_id
_entity_poly.type
_entity_poly.pdbx_seq_one_letter_code
_entity_poly.pdbx_strand_id
1 'polypeptide(L)'
;MKVRLKTMVLLCLAASIIVTLGVVASKFDWNFNQPKNIFAEMYGNVANRSGGTPYNRVRNKVDFKTFRAFDKDMNETRDLNTRIAYKKVAYPNSYTDIELTFYGHENILSISAKRPVDNDVRIEISGIYDTRKKIFRKKVYVITGTSDKETFIDNESQIQSYLNEYHIGANDLDSFYQETINNTVLKDWAEIYNSKFSPEDYGEVKIETQWAGW
;
A
#
# COMPACT_ATOMS: atom_id res chain seq x y z
N MET A 1 -43.43 -38.19 31.41
CA MET A 1 -42.75 -36.93 31.79
C MET A 1 -41.23 -36.99 31.66
N LYS A 2 -40.53 -37.96 32.28
CA LYS A 2 -39.04 -38.08 32.23
C LYS A 2 -38.43 -38.21 30.82
N VAL A 3 -39.08 -38.92 29.90
CA VAL A 3 -38.59 -39.10 28.52
C VAL A 3 -38.60 -37.79 27.74
N ARG A 4 -39.69 -37.02 27.82
CA ARG A 4 -39.81 -35.71 27.16
C ARG A 4 -38.78 -34.70 27.67
N LEU A 5 -38.49 -34.72 28.98
CA LEU A 5 -37.47 -33.85 29.57
C LEU A 5 -36.05 -34.19 29.07
N LYS A 6 -35.71 -35.48 28.97
CA LYS A 6 -34.42 -35.92 28.42
C LYS A 6 -34.24 -35.51 26.96
N THR A 7 -35.27 -35.70 26.13
CA THR A 7 -35.25 -35.30 24.72
C THR A 7 -35.10 -33.78 24.57
N MET A 8 -35.81 -33.00 25.39
CA MET A 8 -35.73 -31.54 25.37
C MET A 8 -34.33 -31.04 25.78
N VAL A 9 -33.73 -31.62 26.82
CA VAL A 9 -32.36 -31.29 27.25
C VAL A 9 -31.34 -31.66 26.16
N LEU A 10 -31.50 -32.82 25.50
CA LEU A 10 -30.61 -33.23 24.41
C LEU A 10 -30.68 -32.27 23.21
N LEU A 11 -31.89 -31.81 22.85
CA LEU A 11 -32.10 -30.83 21.80
C LEU A 11 -31.51 -29.46 22.15
N CYS A 12 -31.65 -29.00 23.39
CA CYS A 12 -31.02 -27.76 23.86
C CYS A 12 -29.49 -27.84 23.82
N LEU A 13 -28.91 -28.97 24.25
CA LEU A 13 -27.46 -29.18 24.17
C LEU A 13 -26.97 -29.23 22.72
N ALA A 14 -27.69 -29.93 21.84
CA ALA A 14 -27.36 -29.98 20.41
C ALA A 14 -27.44 -28.58 19.76
N ALA A 15 -28.49 -27.81 20.05
CA ALA A 15 -28.62 -26.44 19.56
C ALA A 15 -27.50 -25.53 20.08
N SER A 16 -27.12 -25.65 21.35
CA SER A 16 -26.00 -24.89 21.93
C SER A 16 -24.68 -25.21 21.23
N ILE A 17 -24.40 -26.48 20.97
CA ILE A 17 -23.18 -26.92 20.27
C ILE A 17 -23.13 -26.36 18.84
N ILE A 18 -24.25 -26.40 18.11
CA ILE A 18 -24.35 -25.86 16.75
C ILE A 18 -24.08 -24.35 16.75
N VAL A 19 -24.65 -23.60 17.69
CA VAL A 19 -24.40 -22.16 17.82
C VAL A 19 -22.94 -21.88 18.13
N THR A 20 -22.33 -22.62 19.06
CA THR A 20 -20.91 -22.45 19.39
C THR A 20 -20.01 -22.75 18.18
N LEU A 21 -20.27 -23.84 17.45
CA LEU A 21 -19.52 -24.19 16.24
C LEU A 21 -19.67 -23.13 15.14
N GLY A 22 -20.88 -22.58 14.95
CA GLY A 22 -21.12 -21.49 14.00
C GLY A 22 -20.36 -20.21 14.36
N VAL A 23 -20.28 -19.87 15.65
CA VAL A 23 -19.49 -18.71 16.12
C VAL A 23 -17.99 -18.95 15.97
N VAL A 24 -17.51 -20.17 16.24
CA VAL A 24 -16.09 -20.52 16.05
C VAL A 24 -15.71 -20.51 14.57
N ALA A 25 -16.53 -21.12 13.70
CA ALA A 25 -16.31 -21.13 12.26
C ALA A 25 -16.31 -19.72 11.66
N SER A 26 -17.29 -18.89 12.04
CA SER A 26 -17.36 -17.50 11.56
C SER A 26 -16.17 -16.66 12.05
N LYS A 27 -15.72 -16.82 13.30
CA LYS A 27 -14.49 -16.18 13.79
C LYS A 27 -13.23 -16.69 13.09
N PHE A 28 -13.19 -17.99 12.80
CA PHE A 28 -12.08 -18.62 12.10
C PHE A 28 -11.98 -18.05 10.68
N ASP A 29 -13.05 -18.10 9.89
CA ASP A 29 -13.09 -17.56 8.53
C ASP A 29 -12.79 -16.05 8.50
N TRP A 30 -13.31 -15.29 9.47
CA TRP A 30 -13.05 -13.86 9.55
C TRP A 30 -11.57 -13.55 9.78
N ASN A 31 -10.90 -14.32 10.64
CA ASN A 31 -9.46 -14.18 10.94
C ASN A 31 -8.58 -14.56 9.74
N PHE A 32 -8.94 -15.60 8.97
CA PHE A 32 -8.17 -15.99 7.78
C PHE A 32 -8.25 -14.97 6.65
N ASN A 33 -9.36 -14.22 6.58
CA ASN A 33 -9.57 -13.18 5.56
C ASN A 33 -9.09 -11.79 5.99
N GLN A 34 -8.48 -11.64 7.19
CA GLN A 34 -7.89 -10.37 7.59
C GLN A 34 -6.62 -10.07 6.80
N PRO A 35 -6.36 -8.79 6.47
CA PRO A 35 -5.05 -8.39 5.99
C PRO A 35 -4.00 -8.71 7.06
N LYS A 36 -2.86 -9.24 6.63
CA LYS A 36 -1.75 -9.62 7.51
C LYS A 36 -0.62 -8.60 7.57
N ASN A 37 -0.68 -7.58 6.73
CA ASN A 37 0.25 -6.47 6.69
C ASN A 37 -0.45 -5.19 6.22
N ILE A 38 0.17 -4.04 6.47
CA ILE A 38 -0.38 -2.72 6.15
C ILE A 38 -0.70 -2.55 4.66
N PHE A 39 0.14 -3.09 3.77
CA PHE A 39 -0.05 -2.96 2.33
C PHE A 39 -1.24 -3.77 1.80
N ALA A 40 -1.46 -4.96 2.36
CA ALA A 40 -2.65 -5.77 2.09
C ALA A 40 -3.92 -5.10 2.63
N GLU A 41 -3.84 -4.44 3.79
CA GLU A 41 -4.94 -3.67 4.35
C GLU A 41 -5.29 -2.47 3.46
N MET A 42 -4.29 -1.71 3.02
CA MET A 42 -4.44 -0.61 2.07
C MET A 42 -5.10 -1.09 0.77
N TYR A 43 -4.54 -2.12 0.15
CA TYR A 43 -5.05 -2.65 -1.11
C TYR A 43 -6.49 -3.16 -0.96
N GLY A 44 -6.77 -3.96 0.07
CA GLY A 44 -8.11 -4.49 0.34
C GLY A 44 -9.15 -3.40 0.62
N ASN A 45 -8.77 -2.28 1.24
CA ASN A 45 -9.69 -1.17 1.53
C ASN A 45 -9.93 -0.23 0.34
N VAL A 46 -8.97 -0.10 -0.57
CA VAL A 46 -9.05 0.84 -1.71
C VAL A 46 -9.48 0.12 -3.00
N ALA A 47 -8.86 -1.01 -3.35
CA ALA A 47 -9.16 -1.72 -4.58
C ALA A 47 -10.56 -2.37 -4.57
N ASN A 48 -11.00 -2.89 -3.42
CA ASN A 48 -12.29 -3.59 -3.31
C ASN A 48 -13.49 -2.68 -3.01
N ARG A 49 -13.28 -1.35 -2.86
CA ARG A 49 -14.37 -0.43 -2.56
C ARG A 49 -14.70 0.43 -3.77
N SER A 50 -15.79 0.07 -4.44
CA SER A 50 -16.54 0.94 -5.33
C SER A 50 -17.17 2.09 -4.53
N GLY A 51 -16.41 3.13 -4.21
CA GLY A 51 -16.96 4.46 -3.92
C GLY A 51 -17.36 4.82 -2.49
N GLY A 52 -16.80 4.21 -1.43
CA GLY A 52 -17.21 4.57 -0.05
C GLY A 52 -16.23 4.20 1.06
N THR A 53 -15.15 4.97 1.21
CA THR A 53 -14.24 5.01 2.38
C THR A 53 -13.89 6.47 2.68
N PRO A 54 -13.28 6.84 3.83
CA PRO A 54 -13.38 8.17 4.45
C PRO A 54 -12.55 9.26 3.76
N TYR A 55 -12.60 9.34 2.43
CA TYR A 55 -11.93 10.37 1.62
C TYR A 55 -12.21 11.76 2.14
N ASN A 56 -13.44 12.05 2.59
CA ASN A 56 -13.82 13.34 3.16
C ASN A 56 -12.91 13.82 4.30
N ARG A 57 -12.30 12.90 5.07
CA ARG A 57 -11.42 13.25 6.19
C ARG A 57 -10.05 13.78 5.72
N VAL A 58 -9.66 13.50 4.48
CA VAL A 58 -8.34 13.89 3.92
C VAL A 58 -8.41 14.58 2.56
N ARG A 59 -9.59 14.99 2.08
CA ARG A 59 -9.72 15.75 0.81
C ARG A 59 -8.92 17.06 0.79
N ASN A 60 -8.61 17.62 1.97
CA ASN A 60 -7.75 18.79 2.10
C ASN A 60 -6.26 18.47 1.87
N LYS A 61 -5.85 17.21 2.04
CA LYS A 61 -4.47 16.73 1.86
C LYS A 61 -4.24 15.97 0.55
N VAL A 62 -5.25 15.28 0.01
CA VAL A 62 -5.09 14.39 -1.14
C VAL A 62 -6.17 14.60 -2.20
N ASP A 63 -5.81 14.33 -3.46
CA ASP A 63 -6.71 14.17 -4.59
C ASP A 63 -6.85 12.69 -4.95
N PHE A 64 -8.05 12.30 -5.36
CA PHE A 64 -8.42 10.93 -5.64
C PHE A 64 -8.92 10.79 -7.07
N LYS A 65 -8.44 9.78 -7.79
CA LYS A 65 -8.88 9.48 -9.15
C LYS A 65 -8.97 7.97 -9.38
N THR A 66 -10.13 7.51 -9.81
CA THR A 66 -10.32 6.14 -10.31
C THR A 66 -10.44 6.17 -11.83
N PHE A 67 -9.81 5.22 -12.51
CA PHE A 67 -9.79 5.12 -13.96
C PHE A 67 -9.69 3.65 -14.39
N ARG A 68 -9.98 3.37 -15.66
CA ARG A 68 -9.90 2.02 -16.22
C ARG A 68 -8.44 1.53 -16.27
N ALA A 69 -8.24 0.27 -15.91
CA ALA A 69 -6.97 -0.41 -16.14
C ALA A 69 -6.87 -0.89 -17.59
N PHE A 70 -5.66 -0.88 -18.15
CA PHE A 70 -5.35 -1.39 -19.47
C PHE A 70 -4.37 -2.54 -19.32
N ASP A 71 -4.50 -3.57 -20.15
CA ASP A 71 -3.51 -4.64 -20.20
C ASP A 71 -2.22 -4.19 -20.91
N LYS A 72 -1.23 -5.08 -20.94
CA LYS A 72 0.06 -4.85 -21.59
C LYS A 72 -0.05 -4.52 -23.10
N ASP A 73 -1.16 -4.91 -23.74
CA ASP A 73 -1.44 -4.71 -25.16
C ASP A 73 -2.36 -3.49 -25.37
N MET A 74 -2.53 -2.67 -24.33
CA MET A 74 -3.38 -1.47 -24.28
C MET A 74 -4.87 -1.72 -24.48
N ASN A 75 -5.36 -2.93 -24.22
CA ASN A 75 -6.79 -3.19 -24.20
C ASN A 75 -7.38 -2.81 -22.85
N GLU A 76 -8.53 -2.13 -22.85
CA GLU A 76 -9.28 -1.81 -21.64
C GLU A 76 -9.70 -3.11 -20.92
N THR A 77 -9.39 -3.19 -19.64
CA THR A 77 -9.79 -4.30 -18.76
C THR A 77 -11.08 -3.94 -18.01
N ARG A 78 -11.68 -4.93 -17.35
CA ARG A 78 -12.82 -4.68 -16.44
C ARG A 78 -12.39 -4.09 -15.10
N ASP A 79 -11.10 -4.13 -14.81
CA ASP A 79 -10.55 -3.71 -13.53
C ASP A 79 -10.37 -2.19 -13.48
N LEU A 80 -10.34 -1.65 -12.25
CA LEU A 80 -10.15 -0.23 -12.01
C LEU A 80 -8.81 0.00 -11.33
N ASN A 81 -8.12 1.05 -11.79
CA ASN A 81 -6.98 1.61 -11.10
C ASN A 81 -7.43 2.80 -10.26
N THR A 82 -6.83 2.94 -9.09
CA THR A 82 -7.11 4.05 -8.19
C THR A 82 -5.82 4.76 -7.83
N ARG A 83 -5.78 6.07 -8.03
CA ARG A 83 -4.66 6.95 -7.68
C ARG A 83 -5.06 7.90 -6.57
N ILE A 84 -4.19 8.01 -5.56
CA ILE A 84 -4.26 8.97 -4.47
C ILE A 84 -3.00 9.83 -4.57
N ALA A 85 -3.15 11.12 -4.88
CA ALA A 85 -2.04 12.05 -4.99
C ALA A 85 -2.09 13.05 -3.83
N TYR A 86 -1.00 13.20 -3.10
CA TYR A 86 -0.91 14.22 -2.06
C TYR A 86 -0.80 15.61 -2.70
N LYS A 87 -1.45 16.58 -2.08
CA LYS A 87 -1.36 18.00 -2.43
C LYS A 87 -0.07 18.57 -1.86
N LYS A 88 0.46 19.62 -2.49
CA LYS A 88 1.68 20.31 -2.06
C LYS A 88 1.69 20.72 -0.58
N VAL A 89 0.52 21.12 -0.04
CA VAL A 89 0.35 21.47 1.38
C VAL A 89 0.67 20.33 2.35
N ALA A 90 0.61 19.08 1.89
CA ALA A 90 0.85 17.88 2.69
C ALA A 90 2.24 17.28 2.45
N TYR A 91 3.09 17.89 1.60
CA TYR A 91 4.44 17.38 1.39
C TYR A 91 5.35 17.71 2.59
N PRO A 92 6.13 16.74 3.09
CA PRO A 92 7.26 17.05 3.94
C PRO A 92 8.28 17.90 3.15
N ASN A 93 9.03 18.72 3.87
CA ASN A 93 9.97 19.69 3.27
C ASN A 93 10.88 19.00 2.22
N SER A 94 11.07 19.66 1.07
CA SER A 94 11.95 19.22 -0.03
C SER A 94 11.48 18.04 -0.89
N TYR A 95 10.33 17.42 -0.59
CA TYR A 95 9.77 16.33 -1.41
C TYR A 95 8.58 16.78 -2.26
N THR A 96 8.36 16.07 -3.35
CA THR A 96 7.27 16.32 -4.29
C THR A 96 6.60 15.03 -4.73
N ASP A 97 5.43 15.15 -5.34
CA ASP A 97 4.77 14.08 -6.08
C ASP A 97 4.58 12.78 -5.28
N ILE A 98 4.17 12.92 -4.01
CA ILE A 98 3.83 11.76 -3.18
C ILE A 98 2.51 11.17 -3.68
N GLU A 99 2.56 9.94 -4.17
CA GLU A 99 1.40 9.25 -4.75
C GLU A 99 1.29 7.78 -4.35
N LEU A 100 0.06 7.29 -4.38
CA LEU A 100 -0.26 5.88 -4.27
C LEU A 100 -1.10 5.50 -5.48
N THR A 101 -0.72 4.42 -6.15
CA THR A 101 -1.51 3.85 -7.23
C THR A 101 -1.80 2.38 -6.96
N PHE A 102 -3.08 2.05 -6.92
CA PHE A 102 -3.61 0.71 -6.77
C PHE A 102 -3.97 0.20 -8.16
N TYR A 103 -3.17 -0.74 -8.65
CA TYR A 103 -3.34 -1.39 -9.94
C TYR A 103 -4.23 -2.62 -9.77
N GLY A 104 -5.49 -2.50 -10.17
CA GLY A 104 -6.51 -3.53 -9.98
C GLY A 104 -6.21 -4.80 -10.76
N HIS A 105 -5.84 -4.64 -12.03
CA HIS A 105 -5.56 -5.76 -12.93
C HIS A 105 -4.27 -6.50 -12.53
N GLU A 106 -3.21 -5.76 -12.25
CA GLU A 106 -1.88 -6.28 -11.96
C GLU A 106 -1.74 -6.82 -10.54
N ASN A 107 -2.69 -6.48 -9.65
CA ASN A 107 -2.64 -6.83 -8.23
C ASN A 107 -1.43 -6.19 -7.52
N ILE A 108 -1.16 -4.92 -7.85
CA ILE A 108 -0.01 -4.15 -7.35
C ILE A 108 -0.48 -2.89 -6.61
N LEU A 109 0.14 -2.58 -5.48
CA LEU A 109 0.13 -1.24 -4.88
C LEU A 109 1.51 -0.62 -5.10
N SER A 110 1.55 0.54 -5.76
CA SER A 110 2.72 1.39 -5.85
C SER A 110 2.56 2.60 -4.94
N ILE A 111 3.58 2.92 -4.15
CA ILE A 111 3.66 4.14 -3.34
C ILE A 111 4.95 4.82 -3.74
N SER A 112 4.93 6.08 -4.17
CA SER A 112 6.17 6.78 -4.52
C SER A 112 6.19 8.21 -4.04
N ALA A 113 7.41 8.76 -4.01
CA ALA A 113 7.70 10.13 -3.69
C ALA A 113 8.95 10.56 -4.46
N LYS A 114 9.02 11.83 -4.85
CA LYS A 114 10.15 12.41 -5.59
C LYS A 114 10.90 13.44 -4.74
N ARG A 115 12.20 13.56 -4.98
CA ARG A 115 13.05 14.63 -4.44
C ARG A 115 13.84 15.26 -5.59
N PRO A 116 13.61 16.53 -5.93
CA PRO A 116 14.49 17.27 -6.84
C PRO A 116 15.89 17.38 -6.22
N VAL A 117 16.92 17.07 -6.99
CA VAL A 117 18.33 17.22 -6.58
C VAL A 117 19.08 18.21 -7.47
N ASP A 118 18.54 18.48 -8.66
CA ASP A 118 18.94 19.53 -9.58
C ASP A 118 17.71 20.01 -10.37
N ASN A 119 17.86 21.03 -11.23
CA ASN A 119 16.80 21.57 -12.08
C ASN A 119 16.16 20.48 -12.96
N ASP A 120 16.99 19.60 -13.51
CA ASP A 120 16.60 18.54 -14.45
C ASP A 120 16.82 17.13 -13.89
N VAL A 121 17.10 16.97 -12.59
CA VAL A 121 17.32 15.65 -11.98
C VAL A 121 16.47 15.50 -10.72
N ARG A 122 15.73 14.40 -10.68
CA ARG A 122 14.90 14.01 -9.53
C ARG A 122 15.20 12.57 -9.17
N ILE A 123 15.21 12.30 -7.87
CA ILE A 123 15.27 10.94 -7.34
C ILE A 123 13.86 10.54 -6.95
N GLU A 124 13.37 9.42 -7.45
CA GLU A 124 12.12 8.82 -7.00
C GLU A 124 12.44 7.61 -6.11
N ILE A 125 11.84 7.57 -4.92
CA ILE A 125 11.74 6.35 -4.13
C ILE A 125 10.34 5.79 -4.30
N SER A 126 10.26 4.49 -4.59
CA SER A 126 9.00 3.79 -4.77
C SER A 126 8.98 2.50 -3.95
N GLY A 127 7.85 2.23 -3.31
CA GLY A 127 7.51 0.98 -2.67
C GLY A 127 6.45 0.24 -3.47
N ILE A 128 6.78 -0.95 -3.96
CA ILE A 128 5.92 -1.76 -4.83
C ILE A 128 5.52 -3.03 -4.09
N TYR A 129 4.24 -3.13 -3.72
CA TYR A 129 3.65 -4.32 -3.11
C TYR A 129 2.99 -5.20 -4.17
N ASP A 130 3.41 -6.46 -4.25
CA ASP A 130 2.73 -7.49 -5.02
C ASP A 130 1.79 -8.28 -4.10
N THR A 131 0.47 -8.12 -4.26
CA THR A 131 -0.51 -8.72 -3.35
C THR A 131 -0.54 -10.24 -3.45
N ARG A 132 -0.20 -10.80 -4.61
CA ARG A 132 -0.17 -12.25 -4.87
C ARG A 132 1.04 -12.89 -4.20
N LYS A 133 2.21 -12.24 -4.32
CA LYS A 133 3.46 -12.73 -3.72
C LYS A 133 3.63 -12.33 -2.26
N LYS A 134 2.90 -11.31 -1.80
CA LYS A 134 3.03 -10.70 -0.46
C LYS A 134 4.46 -10.19 -0.19
N ILE A 135 5.05 -9.58 -1.21
CA ILE A 135 6.40 -9.00 -1.17
C ILE A 135 6.27 -7.50 -1.44
N PHE A 136 6.92 -6.69 -0.61
CA PHE A 136 7.07 -5.27 -0.81
C PHE A 136 8.51 -4.95 -1.22
N ARG A 137 8.69 -4.31 -2.36
CA ARG A 137 10.01 -3.93 -2.90
C ARG A 137 10.22 -2.44 -2.82
N LYS A 138 11.26 -2.00 -2.13
CA LYS A 138 11.73 -0.63 -2.18
C LYS A 138 12.68 -0.48 -3.36
N LYS A 139 12.39 0.49 -4.22
CA LYS A 139 13.15 0.81 -5.42
C LYS A 139 13.48 2.29 -5.46
N VAL A 140 14.57 2.61 -6.13
CA VAL A 140 15.00 3.96 -6.43
C VAL A 140 15.15 4.11 -7.94
N TYR A 141 14.69 5.25 -8.44
CA TYR A 141 14.78 5.62 -9.84
C TYR A 141 15.41 7.01 -9.94
N VAL A 142 16.14 7.24 -11.03
CA VAL A 142 16.58 8.58 -11.40
C VAL A 142 15.72 9.04 -12.57
N ILE A 143 15.18 10.24 -12.44
CA ILE A 143 14.39 10.90 -13.49
C ILE A 143 15.19 12.09 -13.97
N THR A 144 15.50 12.13 -15.26
CA THR A 144 16.21 13.24 -15.88
C THR A 144 15.33 14.00 -16.87
N GLY A 145 15.57 15.29 -17.03
CA GLY A 145 14.85 16.18 -17.94
C GLY A 145 13.73 17.01 -17.31
N THR A 146 13.09 17.80 -18.16
CA THR A 146 11.94 18.65 -17.79
C THR A 146 10.63 17.87 -17.88
N SER A 147 9.55 18.43 -17.31
CA SER A 147 8.21 17.80 -17.26
C SER A 147 7.72 17.25 -18.60
N ASP A 148 8.18 17.83 -19.70
CA ASP A 148 7.68 17.53 -21.04
C ASP A 148 8.46 16.38 -21.70
N LYS A 149 9.64 16.02 -21.15
CA LYS A 149 10.56 15.00 -21.68
C LYS A 149 11.33 14.29 -20.56
N GLU A 150 10.61 13.77 -19.58
CA GLU A 150 11.22 12.97 -18.50
C GLU A 150 11.74 11.63 -19.03
N THR A 151 12.97 11.26 -18.64
CA THR A 151 13.57 9.95 -18.89
C THR A 151 13.74 9.22 -17.56
N PHE A 152 13.19 8.02 -17.46
CA PHE A 152 13.31 7.16 -16.28
C PHE A 152 14.49 6.21 -16.43
N ILE A 153 15.39 6.23 -15.44
CA ILE A 153 16.57 5.39 -15.36
C ILE A 153 16.34 4.35 -14.26
N ASP A 154 16.24 3.07 -14.65
CA ASP A 154 16.09 1.89 -13.77
C ASP A 154 17.36 1.00 -13.79
N ASN A 155 18.40 1.40 -14.52
CA ASN A 155 19.65 0.65 -14.54
C ASN A 155 20.48 0.96 -13.28
N GLU A 156 20.81 -0.07 -12.50
CA GLU A 156 21.47 0.07 -11.21
C GLU A 156 22.82 0.81 -11.27
N SER A 157 23.70 0.51 -12.22
CA SER A 157 25.01 1.18 -12.29
C SER A 157 24.88 2.65 -12.68
N GLN A 158 23.91 2.98 -13.55
CA GLN A 158 23.59 4.37 -13.87
C GLN A 158 23.00 5.09 -12.66
N ILE A 159 22.06 4.47 -11.94
CA ILE A 159 21.48 5.04 -10.72
C ILE A 159 22.59 5.34 -9.71
N GLN A 160 23.47 4.38 -9.40
CA GLN A 160 24.58 4.58 -8.46
C GLN A 160 25.52 5.71 -8.91
N SER A 161 25.78 5.85 -10.22
CA SER A 161 26.57 6.96 -10.75
C SER A 161 25.94 8.32 -10.43
N TYR A 162 24.63 8.48 -10.67
CA TYR A 162 23.91 9.73 -10.35
C TYR A 162 23.86 9.98 -8.85
N LEU A 163 23.58 8.95 -8.04
CA LEU A 163 23.55 9.09 -6.59
C LEU A 163 24.91 9.56 -6.05
N ASN A 164 26.02 9.00 -6.57
CA ASN A 164 27.37 9.43 -6.20
C ASN A 164 27.68 10.88 -6.63
N GLU A 165 27.28 11.27 -7.84
CA GLU A 165 27.44 12.65 -8.35
C GLU A 165 26.79 13.69 -7.43
N TYR A 166 25.60 13.36 -6.90
CA TYR A 166 24.86 14.22 -5.98
C TYR A 166 25.11 13.92 -4.50
N HIS A 167 26.13 13.11 -4.18
CA HIS A 167 26.51 12.74 -2.81
C HIS A 167 25.38 12.12 -1.97
N ILE A 168 24.56 11.26 -2.59
CA ILE A 168 23.43 10.56 -1.99
C ILE A 168 23.83 9.12 -1.71
N GLY A 169 23.91 8.75 -0.43
CA GLY A 169 24.18 7.38 0.00
C GLY A 169 22.92 6.59 0.36
N ALA A 170 23.10 5.30 0.70
CA ALA A 170 22.02 4.44 1.16
C ALA A 170 21.25 5.02 2.37
N ASN A 171 21.96 5.66 3.31
CA ASN A 171 21.34 6.31 4.48
C ASN A 171 20.43 7.49 4.10
N ASP A 172 20.74 8.22 3.03
CA ASP A 172 19.90 9.30 2.51
C ASP A 172 18.63 8.74 1.88
N LEU A 173 18.74 7.60 1.18
CA LEU A 173 17.59 6.88 0.62
C LEU A 173 16.68 6.31 1.72
N ASP A 174 17.27 5.74 2.78
CA ASP A 174 16.50 5.28 3.94
C ASP A 174 15.79 6.43 4.65
N SER A 175 16.46 7.57 4.81
CA SER A 175 15.86 8.78 5.40
C SER A 175 14.73 9.34 4.52
N PHE A 176 14.93 9.39 3.20
CA PHE A 176 13.90 9.78 2.24
C PHE A 176 12.68 8.84 2.34
N TYR A 177 12.89 7.52 2.30
CA TYR A 177 11.81 6.55 2.48
C TYR A 177 11.09 6.73 3.82
N GLN A 178 11.84 6.98 4.91
CA GLN A 178 11.28 7.17 6.24
C GLN A 178 10.41 8.43 6.31
N GLU A 179 10.87 9.57 5.80
CA GLU A 179 10.14 10.84 5.87
C GLU A 179 8.88 10.84 5.01
N THR A 180 8.97 10.24 3.81
CA THR A 180 7.88 10.25 2.84
C THR A 180 6.93 9.07 3.00
N ILE A 181 7.41 7.83 2.89
CA ILE A 181 6.51 6.68 2.91
C ILE A 181 6.08 6.35 4.34
N ASN A 182 7.00 6.27 5.31
CA ASN A 182 6.64 5.90 6.67
C ASN A 182 5.93 7.03 7.42
N ASN A 183 6.59 8.17 7.56
CA ASN A 183 6.14 9.26 8.43
C ASN A 183 5.02 10.11 7.80
N THR A 184 4.81 10.02 6.49
CA THR A 184 3.70 10.71 5.80
C THR A 184 2.64 9.71 5.36
N VAL A 185 2.92 8.84 4.39
CA VAL A 185 1.88 7.98 3.78
C VAL A 185 1.30 6.95 4.74
N LEU A 186 2.15 6.13 5.35
CA LEU A 186 1.70 5.03 6.22
C LEU A 186 1.18 5.56 7.56
N LYS A 187 1.74 6.66 8.06
CA LYS A 187 1.22 7.34 9.26
C LYS A 187 -0.18 7.88 9.03
N ASP A 188 -0.40 8.66 7.96
CA ASP A 188 -1.74 9.16 7.62
C ASP A 188 -2.71 7.98 7.42
N TRP A 189 -2.29 6.90 6.76
CA TRP A 189 -3.10 5.69 6.62
C TRP A 189 -3.53 5.10 7.98
N ALA A 190 -2.57 4.89 8.87
CA ALA A 190 -2.81 4.31 10.19
C ALA A 190 -3.80 5.14 11.02
N GLU A 191 -3.68 6.47 10.98
CA GLU A 191 -4.59 7.39 11.67
C GLU A 191 -6.00 7.41 11.07
N ILE A 192 -6.13 7.44 9.73
CA ILE A 192 -7.43 7.57 9.05
C ILE A 192 -8.25 6.28 9.17
N TYR A 193 -7.58 5.13 9.03
CA TYR A 193 -8.23 3.82 8.96
C TYR A 193 -8.21 3.07 10.29
N ASN A 194 -7.60 3.64 11.35
CA ASN A 194 -7.36 2.96 12.61
C ASN A 194 -6.73 1.58 12.36
N SER A 195 -5.63 1.59 11.61
CA SER A 195 -4.96 0.38 11.12
C SER A 195 -4.51 -0.50 12.28
N LYS A 196 -4.49 -1.81 12.05
CA LYS A 196 -3.86 -2.77 12.97
C LYS A 196 -2.33 -2.76 12.88
N PHE A 197 -1.80 -2.10 11.87
CA PHE A 197 -0.38 -2.01 11.54
C PHE A 197 0.09 -0.56 11.68
N SER A 198 1.39 -0.34 11.67
CA SER A 198 1.98 0.99 11.77
C SER A 198 3.20 1.15 10.85
N PRO A 199 3.75 2.37 10.70
CA PRO A 199 5.01 2.58 10.00
C PRO A 199 6.20 1.82 10.61
N GLU A 200 6.13 1.47 11.90
CA GLU A 200 7.15 0.73 12.65
C GLU A 200 6.92 -0.79 12.63
N ASP A 201 5.68 -1.24 12.43
CA ASP A 201 5.31 -2.65 12.28
C ASP A 201 4.36 -2.84 11.10
N TYR A 202 4.94 -3.24 9.96
CA TYR A 202 4.17 -3.54 8.76
C TYR A 202 3.36 -4.83 8.86
N GLY A 203 3.62 -5.70 9.83
CA GLY A 203 3.05 -7.05 9.92
C GLY A 203 3.78 -8.09 9.06
N GLU A 204 3.09 -9.17 8.70
CA GLU A 204 3.63 -10.30 7.94
C GLU A 204 3.83 -9.91 6.45
N VAL A 205 4.99 -9.36 6.13
CA VAL A 205 5.40 -9.02 4.75
C VAL A 205 6.89 -9.23 4.55
N LYS A 206 7.27 -9.76 3.38
CA LYS A 206 8.67 -9.80 2.97
C LYS A 206 9.07 -8.45 2.39
N ILE A 207 10.10 -7.83 2.95
CA ILE A 207 10.67 -6.58 2.43
C ILE A 207 11.95 -6.88 1.65
N GLU A 208 12.04 -6.35 0.43
CA GLU A 208 13.26 -6.35 -0.39
C GLU A 208 13.63 -4.90 -0.68
N THR A 209 14.87 -4.49 -0.43
CA THR A 209 15.33 -3.11 -0.63
C THR A 209 16.44 -3.10 -1.66
N GLN A 210 16.26 -2.35 -2.75
CA GLN A 210 17.20 -2.31 -3.87
C GLN A 210 18.59 -1.82 -3.44
N TRP A 211 18.65 -0.77 -2.61
CA TRP A 211 19.90 -0.20 -2.11
C TRP A 211 20.43 -0.87 -0.84
N ALA A 212 19.96 -2.07 -0.51
CA ALA A 212 20.50 -2.82 0.61
C ALA A 212 21.94 -3.23 0.30
N GLY A 213 22.90 -2.62 1.00
CA GLY A 213 24.33 -2.91 0.83
C GLY A 213 25.01 -2.10 -0.30
N TRP A 214 24.36 -1.06 -0.80
CA TRP A 214 25.02 0.01 -1.57
C TRP A 214 25.86 0.91 -0.66
#